data_AF-A0A537HUL6-F1
#
_entry.id   AF-A0A537HUL6-F1
#
_cell.length_a   1.000
_cell.length_b   1.000
_cell.length_c   1.000
_cell.angle_alpha   90.00
_cell.angle_beta   90.00
_cell.angle_gamma   90.00
#
_symmetry.space_group_name_H-M   'P 1'
#
loop_
_entity.id
_entity.type
_entity.pdbx_description
1 polymer ?
#
loop_
_entity_poly.entity_id
_entity_poly.type
_entity_poly.pdbx_seq_one_letter_code
_entity_poly.pdbx_strand_id
1 'polypeptide(L)'
;MLVIAQHTNITDPAAFWAKAQTVIGAAPAGTSVLSVFPSQDGKTGTCVWEAGNVDELQQFLDTASEGMATNFCYEVNEAVAIGLPERKKEAALN
;
A
#
# COMPACT_ATOMS: atom_id res chain seq x y z
N MET A 1 -11.79 0.23 3.65
CA MET A 1 -11.92 0.78 2.29
C MET A 1 -10.70 0.39 1.47
N LEU A 2 -10.84 0.31 0.14
CA LEU A 2 -9.68 0.09 -0.73
C LEU A 2 -8.93 1.41 -0.99
N VAL A 3 -7.61 1.36 -0.86
CA VAL A 3 -6.72 2.50 -1.10
C VAL A 3 -5.63 2.09 -2.06
N ILE A 4 -5.37 2.92 -3.07
CA ILE A 4 -4.17 2.80 -3.89
C ILE A 4 -3.08 3.63 -3.25
N ALA A 5 -1.90 3.04 -3.08
CA ALA A 5 -0.68 3.75 -2.77
C ALA A 5 0.27 3.68 -3.98
N GLN A 6 0.58 4.82 -4.56
CA GLN A 6 1.59 4.96 -5.61
C GLN A 6 2.91 5.40 -5.00
N HIS A 7 3.97 4.67 -5.29
CA HIS A 7 5.34 4.98 -4.90
C HIS A 7 6.09 5.46 -6.14
N THR A 8 6.68 6.65 -6.06
CA THR A 8 7.44 7.27 -7.15
C THR A 8 8.78 7.79 -6.65
N ASN A 9 9.69 8.11 -7.57
CA ASN A 9 11.04 8.61 -7.25
C ASN A 9 11.81 7.69 -6.27
N ILE A 10 11.65 6.36 -6.39
CA ILE A 10 12.38 5.43 -5.53
C ILE A 10 13.88 5.53 -5.86
N THR A 11 14.67 6.01 -4.90
CA THR A 11 16.09 6.34 -5.08
C THR A 11 17.01 5.12 -5.02
N ASP A 12 16.65 4.15 -4.18
CA ASP A 12 17.31 2.84 -4.07
C ASP A 12 16.24 1.74 -4.11
N PRO A 13 15.96 1.17 -5.31
CA PRO A 13 14.95 0.11 -5.45
C PRO A 13 15.22 -1.11 -4.57
N ALA A 14 16.48 -1.54 -4.45
CA ALA A 14 16.80 -2.74 -3.68
C ALA A 14 16.52 -2.53 -2.19
N ALA A 15 16.96 -1.39 -1.64
CA ALA A 15 16.69 -1.05 -0.25
C ALA A 15 15.19 -0.81 0.02
N PHE A 16 14.49 -0.13 -0.89
CA PHE A 16 13.06 0.15 -0.76
C PHE A 16 12.23 -1.12 -0.70
N TRP A 17 12.41 -2.04 -1.65
CA TRP A 17 11.62 -3.28 -1.71
C TRP A 17 11.98 -4.26 -0.60
N ALA A 18 13.24 -4.30 -0.15
CA ALA A 18 13.61 -5.05 1.04
C ALA A 18 12.92 -4.50 2.31
N LYS A 19 12.84 -3.16 2.45
CA LYS A 19 12.15 -2.50 3.56
C LYS A 19 10.63 -2.70 3.49
N ALA A 20 10.04 -2.71 2.29
CA ALA A 20 8.60 -2.93 2.12
C ALA A 20 8.13 -4.24 2.77
N GLN A 21 8.95 -5.31 2.69
CA GLN A 21 8.63 -6.61 3.29
C GLN A 21 8.43 -6.56 4.81
N THR A 22 9.12 -5.65 5.51
CA THR A 22 8.96 -5.47 6.97
C THR A 22 7.87 -4.47 7.29
N VAL A 23 7.77 -3.37 6.52
CA VAL A 23 6.76 -2.31 6.70
C VAL A 23 5.34 -2.88 6.57
N ILE A 24 5.10 -3.76 5.61
CA ILE A 24 3.79 -4.41 5.43
C ILE A 24 3.34 -5.16 6.69
N GLY A 25 4.27 -5.84 7.38
CA GLY A 25 3.97 -6.56 8.61
C GLY A 25 3.77 -5.67 9.84
N ALA A 26 4.20 -4.41 9.76
CA ALA A 26 4.08 -3.40 10.82
C ALA A 26 2.94 -2.40 10.56
N ALA A 27 2.06 -2.69 9.59
CA ALA A 27 0.93 -1.85 9.27
C ALA A 27 0.00 -1.66 10.50
N PRO A 28 -0.64 -0.49 10.65
CA PRO A 28 -1.60 -0.24 11.72
C PRO A 28 -2.72 -1.30 11.77
N ALA A 29 -3.31 -1.50 12.95
CA ALA A 29 -4.43 -2.42 13.10
C ALA A 29 -5.58 -2.08 12.13
N GLY A 30 -6.14 -3.10 11.49
CA GLY A 30 -7.18 -2.90 10.47
C GLY A 30 -6.64 -2.42 9.11
N THR A 31 -5.32 -2.36 8.93
CA THR A 31 -4.66 -2.06 7.65
C THR A 31 -3.94 -3.29 7.13
N SER A 32 -4.14 -3.64 5.86
CA SER A 32 -3.44 -4.76 5.22
C SER A 32 -3.17 -4.51 3.75
N VAL A 33 -2.04 -5.01 3.25
CA VAL A 33 -1.75 -4.96 1.81
C VAL A 33 -2.42 -6.15 1.12
N LEU A 34 -3.10 -5.88 0.01
CA LEU A 34 -3.76 -6.90 -0.82
C LEU A 34 -2.91 -7.27 -2.03
N SER A 35 -2.21 -6.32 -2.62
CA SER A 35 -1.35 -6.54 -3.79
C SER A 35 -0.25 -5.50 -3.89
N VAL A 36 0.90 -5.89 -4.44
CA VAL A 36 2.07 -5.05 -4.63
C VAL A 36 2.57 -5.24 -6.06
N PHE A 37 2.70 -4.16 -6.81
CA PHE A 37 3.11 -4.17 -8.23
C PHE A 37 4.30 -3.23 -8.44
N PRO A 38 5.54 -3.71 -8.23
CA PRO A 38 6.75 -2.96 -8.60
C PRO A 38 6.84 -2.78 -10.11
N SER A 39 7.38 -1.66 -10.59
CA SER A 39 7.81 -1.54 -11.99
C SER A 39 8.99 -2.46 -12.27
N GLN A 40 9.24 -2.74 -13.55
CA GLN A 40 10.32 -3.65 -13.97
C GLN A 40 11.72 -3.16 -13.52
N ASP A 41 11.92 -1.84 -13.42
CA ASP A 41 13.14 -1.22 -12.90
C ASP A 41 13.09 -0.94 -11.38
N GLY A 42 11.96 -1.24 -10.73
CA GLY A 42 11.72 -1.04 -9.31
C GLY A 42 11.67 0.42 -8.85
N LYS A 43 11.70 1.40 -9.76
CA LYS A 43 11.72 2.84 -9.42
C LYS A 43 10.35 3.44 -9.14
N THR A 44 9.30 2.69 -9.47
CA THR A 44 7.92 3.00 -9.15
C THR A 44 7.20 1.75 -8.66
N GLY A 45 6.09 1.93 -7.98
CA GLY A 45 5.28 0.82 -7.53
C GLY A 45 3.85 1.23 -7.25
N THR A 46 2.92 0.31 -7.44
CA THR A 46 1.52 0.51 -7.05
C THR A 46 1.13 -0.59 -6.08
N CYS A 47 0.58 -0.21 -4.93
CA CYS A 47 0.07 -1.14 -3.94
C CYS A 47 -1.43 -0.94 -3.77
N VAL A 48 -2.15 -2.04 -3.61
CA VAL A 48 -3.56 -2.03 -3.20
C VAL A 48 -3.61 -2.38 -1.72
N TRP A 49 -4.20 -1.50 -0.94
CA TRP A 49 -4.36 -1.65 0.51
C TRP A 49 -5.83 -1.71 0.87
N GLU A 50 -6.13 -2.44 1.94
CA GLU A 50 -7.33 -2.26 2.72
C GLU A 50 -6.96 -1.46 3.97
N ALA A 51 -7.62 -0.32 4.20
CA ALA A 51 -7.36 0.55 5.34
C ALA A 51 -8.65 1.22 5.83
N GLY A 52 -8.64 1.76 7.04
CA GLY A 52 -9.76 2.55 7.60
C GLY A 52 -9.74 4.03 7.20
N ASN A 53 -8.57 4.56 6.85
CA ASN A 53 -8.35 5.98 6.58
C ASN A 53 -7.17 6.15 5.59
N VAL A 54 -7.35 6.98 4.57
CA VAL A 54 -6.35 7.20 3.51
C VAL A 54 -5.20 8.08 4.00
N ASP A 55 -5.48 9.08 4.83
CA ASP A 55 -4.49 10.02 5.35
C ASP A 55 -3.56 9.32 6.37
N GLU A 56 -4.11 8.43 7.20
CA GLU A 56 -3.31 7.61 8.11
C GLU A 56 -2.37 6.67 7.34
N LEU A 57 -2.86 6.07 6.25
CA LEU A 57 -2.03 5.22 5.38
C LEU A 57 -0.95 6.05 4.65
N GLN A 58 -1.30 7.23 4.14
CA GLN A 58 -0.35 8.16 3.52
C GLN A 58 0.78 8.50 4.52
N GLN A 59 0.43 8.95 5.72
CA GLN A 59 1.40 9.33 6.75
C GLN A 59 2.29 8.16 7.16
N PHE A 60 1.70 6.97 7.32
CA PHE A 60 2.43 5.75 7.63
C PHE A 60 3.48 5.42 6.56
N LEU A 61 3.07 5.44 5.29
CA LEU A 61 3.96 5.13 4.17
C LEU A 61 5.03 6.20 3.99
N ASP A 62 4.70 7.48 4.15
CA ASP A 62 5.66 8.59 4.06
C ASP A 62 6.73 8.49 5.14
N THR A 63 6.33 8.18 6.38
CA THR A 63 7.27 7.94 7.48
C THR A 63 8.14 6.71 7.18
N ALA A 64 7.54 5.64 6.65
CA ALA A 64 8.25 4.42 6.33
C ALA A 64 9.22 4.57 5.15
N SER A 65 8.99 5.49 4.21
CA SER A 65 9.84 5.69 3.03
C SER A 65 10.53 7.05 2.99
N GLU A 66 10.65 7.75 4.13
CA GLU A 66 11.26 9.07 4.21
C GLU A 66 12.65 9.08 3.56
N GLY A 67 12.89 10.03 2.65
CA GLY A 67 14.13 10.17 1.90
C GLY A 67 14.37 9.09 0.81
N MET A 68 13.51 8.09 0.69
CA MET A 68 13.66 6.99 -0.27
C MET A 68 12.66 7.05 -1.43
N ALA A 69 11.44 7.54 -1.20
CA ALA A 69 10.39 7.61 -2.21
C ALA A 69 9.39 8.73 -1.90
N THR A 70 8.57 9.08 -2.90
CA THR A 70 7.38 9.92 -2.75
C THR A 70 6.14 9.06 -2.88
N ASN A 71 5.22 9.15 -1.91
CA ASN A 71 3.98 8.38 -1.94
C ASN A 71 2.78 9.26 -2.25
N PHE A 72 1.80 8.67 -2.93
CA PHE A 72 0.49 9.27 -3.14
C PHE A 72 -0.60 8.23 -2.92
N CYS A 73 -1.46 8.47 -1.95
CA CYS A 73 -2.54 7.58 -1.57
C CYS A 73 -3.90 8.18 -1.93
N TYR A 74 -4.81 7.34 -2.44
CA TYR A 74 -6.18 7.74 -2.71
C TYR A 74 -7.16 6.58 -2.51
N GLU A 75 -8.35 6.92 -2.01
CA GLU A 75 -9.44 5.95 -1.89
C GLU A 75 -9.94 5.53 -3.27
N VAL A 76 -10.15 4.23 -3.44
CA VAL A 76 -10.70 3.66 -4.67
C VAL A 76 -12.21 3.86 -4.68
N ASN A 77 -12.73 4.39 -5.79
CA ASN A 77 -14.17 4.34 -6.04
C ASN A 77 -14.60 2.90 -6.38
N GLU A 78 -14.87 2.09 -5.36
CA GLU A 78 -15.22 0.67 -5.49
C GLU A 78 -16.45 0.42 -6.39
N ALA A 79 -17.37 1.40 -6.51
CA ALA A 79 -18.60 1.26 -7.30
C ALA A 79 -18.37 1.18 -8.81
N VAL A 80 -17.25 1.72 -9.30
CA VAL A 80 -16.88 1.73 -10.73
C VAL A 80 -15.55 1.03 -11.00
N ALA A 81 -14.94 0.45 -9.97
CA ALA A 81 -13.69 -0.27 -10.09
C ALA A 81 -13.89 -1.64 -10.75
N ILE A 82 -12.92 -2.06 -11.55
CA ILE A 82 -12.94 -3.34 -12.27
C ILE A 82 -11.73 -4.16 -11.81
N GLY A 83 -11.96 -5.46 -11.53
CA GLY A 83 -10.88 -6.36 -11.11
C GLY A 83 -10.43 -6.18 -9.67
N LEU A 84 -11.37 -5.85 -8.77
CA LEU A 84 -11.08 -5.70 -7.35
C LEU A 84 -10.47 -6.99 -6.75
N PRO A 85 -9.48 -6.87 -5.86
CA PRO A 85 -8.88 -8.04 -5.20
C PRO A 85 -9.87 -8.73 -4.26
N GLU A 86 -9.64 -10.02 -4.01
CA GLU A 86 -10.34 -10.72 -2.96
C GLU A 86 -9.92 -10.17 -1.58
N ARG A 87 -10.90 -9.78 -0.79
CA ARG A 87 -10.68 -9.40 0.62
C ARG A 87 -10.80 -10.63 1.49
N LYS A 88 -9.87 -10.79 2.44
CA LYS A 88 -10.06 -11.78 3.51
C LYS A 88 -11.23 -11.30 4.35
N LYS A 89 -12.40 -11.93 4.19
CA LYS A 89 -13.51 -11.73 5.13
C LYS A 89 -12.98 -12.09 6.52
N GLU A 90 -13.19 -11.19 7.49
CA GLU A 90 -13.12 -11.59 8.89
C GLU A 90 -13.99 -12.83 9.06
N ALA A 91 -13.41 -13.89 9.61
CA ALA A 91 -14.19 -15.06 9.97
C ALA A 91 -15.29 -14.55 10.91
N ALA A 92 -16.55 -14.64 10.49
CA ALA A 92 -17.67 -14.33 11.35
C ALA A 92 -17.52 -15.22 12.59
N LEU A 93 -17.17 -14.61 13.72
CA LEU A 93 -17.32 -15.25 15.02
C LEU A 93 -18.83 -15.40 15.23
N ASN A 94 -19.33 -16.60 14.92
CA ASN A 94 -20.63 -17.07 15.37
C ASN A 94 -20.59 -17.33 16.87
#